data_AF-A0A0G2HLU2-F1
#
_entry.id   AF-A0A0G2HLU2-F1
#
_cell.length_a   1.000
_cell.length_b   1.000
_cell.length_c   1.000
_cell.angle_alpha   90.00
_cell.angle_beta   90.00
_cell.angle_gamma   90.00
#
_symmetry.space_group_name_H-M   'P 1'
#
loop_
_entity.id
_entity.type
_entity.pdbx_description
1 polymer ?
#
loop_
_entity_poly.entity_id
_entity_poly.type
_entity_poly.pdbx_seq_one_letter_code
_entity_poly.pdbx_strand_id
1 'polypeptide(L)'
;MSLEVIYVTRHGTVEPFVGLWAQSARPDADAGTKPAILGEAGLSEWYGSASFEHPTSASSDRLAELFPAFDRSYVPAVVPSRMGESIAQLHDRVALTMDALIKQCDEAGVRAVLLCSHAATAIALGRVLTGNMPENIEAEDFRVFTCSLSAFRRRAAAPCDIAGEAAATSAPRTLGGPILLQQKWIGRTAEELEAGGYAK
;
A
#
# COMPACT_ATOMS: atom_id res chain seq x y z
N MET A 1 -0.99 -17.44 7.68
CA MET A 1 -0.46 -16.44 6.72
C MET A 1 -0.37 -15.09 7.41
N SER A 2 0.83 -14.54 7.66
CA SER A 2 0.97 -13.26 8.37
C SER A 2 0.64 -12.09 7.44
N LEU A 3 -0.54 -11.50 7.67
CA LEU A 3 -1.02 -10.27 7.03
C LEU A 3 -0.89 -9.16 8.08
N GLU A 4 -0.13 -8.11 7.76
CA GLU A 4 -0.16 -6.87 8.54
C GLU A 4 -0.90 -5.81 7.72
N VAL A 5 -1.76 -5.03 8.36
CA VAL A 5 -2.55 -3.99 7.68
C VAL A 5 -1.80 -2.67 7.86
N ILE A 6 -1.26 -2.11 6.78
CA ILE A 6 -0.52 -0.83 6.85
C ILE A 6 -1.45 0.28 6.37
N TYR A 7 -1.91 1.10 7.30
CA TYR A 7 -3.10 1.91 7.10
C TYR A 7 -2.81 3.40 6.90
N VAL A 8 -3.32 4.03 5.83
CA VAL A 8 -3.10 5.48 5.63
C VAL A 8 -4.38 6.30 5.35
N THR A 9 -4.51 7.35 6.18
CA THR A 9 -5.22 8.64 6.05
C THR A 9 -6.74 8.81 5.88
N ARG A 10 -7.60 7.78 5.87
CA ARG A 10 -9.08 8.00 5.94
C ARG A 10 -9.84 7.04 6.86
N HIS A 11 -9.61 7.20 8.16
CA HIS A 11 -9.72 6.17 9.20
C HIS A 11 -11.10 5.51 9.38
N GLY A 12 -12.19 6.14 8.92
CA GLY A 12 -13.55 5.61 9.10
C GLY A 12 -13.85 4.28 8.38
N THR A 13 -13.03 3.86 7.41
CA THR A 13 -13.34 2.69 6.56
C THR A 13 -12.71 1.37 7.05
N VAL A 14 -11.64 1.41 7.86
CA VAL A 14 -10.83 0.21 8.15
C VAL A 14 -11.06 -0.41 9.52
N GLU A 15 -11.57 0.35 10.49
CA GLU A 15 -11.88 -0.18 11.82
C GLU A 15 -12.80 -1.42 11.79
N PRO A 16 -13.88 -1.47 10.98
CA PRO A 16 -14.72 -2.66 10.89
C PRO A 16 -13.97 -3.87 10.34
N PHE A 17 -13.04 -3.66 9.40
CA PHE A 17 -12.23 -4.73 8.82
C PHE A 17 -11.22 -5.27 9.83
N VAL A 18 -10.55 -4.40 10.59
CA VAL A 18 -9.62 -4.78 11.66
C VAL A 18 -10.34 -5.55 12.76
N GLY A 19 -11.53 -5.09 13.16
CA GLY A 19 -12.39 -5.79 14.11
C GLY A 19 -12.79 -7.19 13.63
N LEU A 20 -13.24 -7.31 12.36
CA LEU A 20 -13.57 -8.61 11.76
C LEU A 20 -12.35 -9.52 11.62
N TRP A 21 -11.18 -8.97 11.28
CA TRP A 21 -9.94 -9.74 11.16
C TRP A 21 -9.49 -10.26 12.51
N ALA A 22 -9.52 -9.43 13.55
CA ALA A 22 -9.20 -9.82 14.92
C ALA A 22 -10.14 -10.93 15.45
N GLN A 23 -11.40 -10.94 15.01
CA GLN A 23 -12.38 -11.97 15.34
C GLN A 23 -12.24 -13.24 14.49
N SER A 24 -11.61 -13.14 13.31
CA SER A 24 -11.42 -14.28 12.43
C SER A 24 -10.36 -15.22 13.01
N ALA A 25 -10.81 -16.33 13.61
CA ALA A 25 -9.94 -17.44 14.00
C ALA A 25 -9.36 -18.07 12.73
N ARG A 26 -8.20 -17.57 12.26
CA ARG A 26 -7.49 -18.19 11.14
C ARG A 26 -6.66 -19.36 11.67
N PRO A 27 -6.91 -20.60 11.20
CA PRO A 27 -6.21 -21.79 11.67
C PRO A 27 -4.70 -21.78 11.34
N ASP A 28 -4.26 -20.85 10.50
CA ASP A 28 -2.89 -20.67 10.01
C ASP A 28 -2.30 -19.29 10.35
N ALA A 29 -3.03 -18.41 11.06
CA ALA A 29 -2.43 -17.19 11.59
C ALA A 29 -1.56 -17.57 12.79
N ASP A 30 -0.31 -17.10 12.77
CA ASP A 30 0.58 -17.27 13.90
C ASP A 30 -0.09 -16.60 15.11
N ALA A 31 -0.18 -17.30 16.24
CA ALA A 31 -1.03 -16.91 17.37
C ALA A 31 -0.63 -15.56 18.03
N GLY A 32 0.43 -14.91 17.53
CA GLY A 32 0.95 -13.62 17.99
C GLY A 32 0.70 -12.41 17.08
N THR A 33 0.28 -12.56 15.82
CA THR A 33 0.15 -11.40 14.92
C THR A 33 -1.25 -10.78 15.06
N LYS A 34 -1.36 -9.71 15.85
CA LYS A 34 -2.58 -8.88 15.92
C LYS A 34 -2.61 -7.91 14.74
N PRO A 35 -3.79 -7.57 14.20
CA PRO A 35 -3.85 -6.54 13.17
C PRO A 35 -3.54 -5.20 13.85
N ALA A 36 -2.47 -4.54 13.44
CA ALA A 36 -2.15 -3.18 13.86
C ALA A 36 -2.55 -2.20 12.75
N ILE A 37 -2.91 -0.98 13.12
CA ILE A 37 -3.12 0.14 12.21
C ILE A 37 -1.87 1.01 12.30
N LEU A 38 -1.06 1.03 11.24
CA LEU A 38 0.19 1.79 11.18
C LEU A 38 -0.02 3.10 10.41
N GLY A 39 0.14 4.26 11.06
CA GLY A 39 -0.05 5.56 10.40
C GLY A 39 1.13 5.97 9.52
N GLU A 40 1.14 5.60 8.24
CA GLU A 40 2.21 5.94 7.29
C GLU A 40 1.98 7.28 6.55
N ALA A 41 2.68 8.34 6.96
CA ALA A 41 2.52 9.68 6.39
C ALA A 41 2.90 9.78 4.90
N GLY A 42 3.79 8.93 4.39
CA GLY A 42 4.25 8.94 3.01
C GLY A 42 3.16 8.58 1.99
N LEU A 43 2.09 7.90 2.42
CA LEU A 43 0.92 7.61 1.57
C LEU A 43 -0.26 8.57 1.81
N SER A 44 -0.01 9.71 2.46
CA SER A 44 -1.03 10.74 2.66
C SER A 44 -1.51 11.36 1.35
N GLU A 45 -2.59 12.14 1.46
CA GLU A 45 -3.10 12.97 0.36
C GLU A 45 -1.99 13.79 -0.31
N TRP A 46 -2.15 14.01 -1.61
CA TRP A 46 -1.32 14.92 -2.36
C TRP A 46 -1.94 16.31 -2.39
N TYR A 47 -1.16 17.30 -1.98
CA TYR A 47 -1.49 18.70 -2.19
C TYR A 47 -0.50 19.31 -3.17
N GLY A 48 -1.01 20.01 -4.19
CA GLY A 48 -0.17 20.78 -5.09
C GLY A 48 0.57 21.90 -4.37
N SER A 49 1.75 22.27 -4.89
CA SER A 49 2.58 23.32 -4.29
C SER A 49 1.81 24.64 -4.12
N ALA A 50 1.89 25.20 -2.92
CA ALA A 50 1.21 26.43 -2.54
C ALA A 50 2.09 27.30 -1.65
N SER A 51 1.75 28.59 -1.56
CA SER A 51 2.41 29.55 -0.66
C SER A 51 1.88 29.51 0.77
N PHE A 52 1.05 28.51 1.11
CA PHE A 52 0.41 28.36 2.41
C PHE A 52 0.47 26.91 2.87
N GLU A 53 0.30 26.70 4.17
CA GLU A 53 0.34 25.37 4.78
C GLU A 53 -0.95 24.59 4.53
N HIS A 54 -0.79 23.42 3.91
CA HIS A 54 -1.87 22.45 3.75
C HIS A 54 -2.19 21.75 5.07
N PRO A 55 -3.42 21.26 5.22
CA PRO A 55 -3.82 20.50 6.40
C PRO A 55 -3.01 19.20 6.49
N THR A 56 -2.68 18.81 7.71
CA THR A 56 -1.98 17.56 8.02
C THR A 56 -2.91 16.65 8.82
N SER A 57 -2.59 15.36 8.86
CA SER A 57 -3.32 14.42 9.71
C SER A 57 -3.20 14.79 11.19
N ALA A 58 -4.17 14.33 11.98
CA ALA A 58 -4.10 14.48 13.43
C ALA A 58 -2.86 13.78 14.00
N SER A 59 -2.43 14.19 15.19
CA SER A 59 -1.30 13.56 15.88
C SER A 59 -1.57 12.09 16.19
N SER A 60 -0.49 11.30 16.29
CA SER A 60 -0.53 9.89 16.70
C SER A 60 -1.34 9.68 17.98
N ASP A 61 -1.14 10.54 18.99
CA ASP A 61 -1.89 10.48 20.26
C ASP A 61 -3.39 10.64 20.05
N ARG A 62 -3.79 11.63 19.24
CA ARG A 62 -5.20 11.88 18.96
C ARG A 62 -5.84 10.76 18.15
N LEU A 63 -5.10 10.16 17.21
CA LEU A 63 -5.58 9.01 16.44
C LEU A 63 -5.75 7.78 17.33
N ALA A 64 -4.84 7.54 18.26
CA ALA A 64 -4.91 6.39 19.15
C ALA A 64 -5.97 6.50 20.25
N GLU A 65 -6.50 7.71 20.51
CA GLU A 65 -7.72 7.89 21.31
C GLU A 65 -8.98 7.43 20.57
N LEU A 66 -8.97 7.54 19.23
CA LEU A 66 -10.10 7.23 18.36
C LEU A 66 -10.10 5.78 17.87
N PHE A 67 -8.91 5.19 17.71
CA PHE A 67 -8.71 3.86 17.11
C PHE A 67 -7.87 2.98 18.05
N PRO A 68 -8.50 2.05 18.79
CA PRO A 68 -7.80 1.18 19.75
C PRO A 68 -6.71 0.30 19.13
N ALA A 69 -6.82 -0.04 17.84
CA ALA A 69 -5.83 -0.84 17.12
C ALA A 69 -4.67 -0.02 16.52
N PHE A 70 -4.64 1.29 16.75
CA PHE A 70 -3.58 2.18 16.23
C PHE A 70 -2.26 2.00 16.97
N ASP A 71 -1.20 1.73 16.20
CA ASP A 71 0.15 1.62 16.73
C ASP A 71 0.82 3.00 16.82
N ARG A 72 1.03 3.46 18.05
CA ARG A 72 1.69 4.74 18.33
C ARG A 72 3.19 4.72 18.11
N SER A 73 3.79 3.52 18.10
CA SER A 73 5.24 3.34 17.98
C SER A 73 5.73 3.35 16.54
N TYR A 74 4.80 3.26 15.58
CA TYR A 74 5.12 3.33 14.16
C TYR A 74 5.65 4.71 13.77
N VAL A 75 6.77 4.73 13.06
CA VAL A 75 7.39 5.95 12.54
C VAL A 75 7.33 5.93 11.02
N PRO A 76 6.68 6.93 10.38
CA PRO A 76 6.64 7.04 8.92
C PRO A 76 8.04 7.13 8.31
N ALA A 77 8.22 6.46 7.17
CA ALA A 77 9.49 6.54 6.44
C ALA A 77 9.71 7.93 5.82
N VAL A 78 8.63 8.54 5.32
CA VAL A 78 8.66 9.85 4.67
C VAL A 78 7.48 10.68 5.14
N VAL A 79 7.72 11.96 5.42
CA VAL A 79 6.67 12.93 5.74
C VAL A 79 6.59 13.96 4.61
N PRO A 80 5.43 14.14 3.96
CA PRO A 80 5.28 15.10 2.87
C PRO A 80 5.45 16.55 3.31
N SER A 81 5.82 17.41 2.37
CA SER A 81 5.91 18.85 2.60
C SER A 81 4.54 19.46 2.93
N ARG A 82 4.49 20.33 3.95
CA ARG A 82 3.29 21.11 4.28
C ARG A 82 2.97 22.19 3.24
N MET A 83 3.94 22.54 2.39
CA MET A 83 3.75 23.47 1.26
C MET A 83 3.22 22.80 0.01
N GLY A 84 2.99 21.48 0.06
CA GLY A 84 2.59 20.71 -1.12
C GLY A 84 3.78 20.33 -1.98
N GLU A 85 3.50 19.56 -3.02
CA GLU A 85 4.47 18.82 -3.82
C GLU A 85 4.08 18.89 -5.30
N SER A 86 5.07 18.89 -6.19
CA SER A 86 4.85 18.60 -7.61
C SER A 86 4.51 17.12 -7.82
N ILE A 87 3.99 16.79 -9.00
CA ILE A 87 3.64 15.40 -9.34
C ILE A 87 4.88 14.49 -9.38
N ALA A 88 6.03 15.01 -9.80
CA ALA A 88 7.29 14.27 -9.73
C ALA A 88 7.68 13.96 -8.28
N GLN A 89 7.61 14.96 -7.39
CA GLN A 89 7.88 14.77 -5.96
C GLN A 89 6.90 13.80 -5.30
N LEU A 90 5.63 13.77 -5.73
CA LEU A 90 4.66 12.78 -5.29
C LEU A 90 5.11 11.36 -5.65
N HIS A 91 5.52 11.11 -6.90
CA HIS A 91 6.02 9.80 -7.32
C HIS A 91 7.28 9.40 -6.53
N ASP A 92 8.22 10.31 -6.33
CA ASP A 92 9.44 10.06 -5.56
C ASP A 92 9.12 9.72 -4.09
N ARG A 93 8.22 10.48 -3.45
CA ARG A 93 7.74 10.22 -2.09
C ARG A 93 7.14 8.82 -1.99
N VAL A 94 6.26 8.46 -2.92
CA VAL A 94 5.60 7.15 -2.93
C VAL A 94 6.61 6.03 -3.16
N ALA A 95 7.58 6.21 -4.05
CA ALA A 95 8.65 5.24 -4.29
C ALA A 95 9.50 4.99 -3.05
N LEU A 96 9.95 6.05 -2.38
CA LEU A 96 10.73 5.95 -1.13
C LEU A 96 9.93 5.29 -0.02
N THR A 97 8.66 5.65 0.13
CA THR A 97 7.76 5.07 1.14
C THR A 97 7.57 3.57 0.88
N MET A 98 7.28 3.18 -0.36
CA MET A 98 7.08 1.78 -0.71
C MET A 98 8.34 0.94 -0.56
N ASP A 99 9.52 1.47 -0.91
CA ASP A 99 10.80 0.79 -0.69
C ASP A 99 11.04 0.51 0.81
N ALA A 100 10.82 1.50 1.68
CA ALA A 100 10.94 1.33 3.12
C ALA A 100 9.93 0.33 3.69
N LEU A 101 8.65 0.45 3.30
CA LEU A 101 7.60 -0.48 3.74
C LEU A 101 7.87 -1.91 3.30
N ILE A 102 8.31 -2.11 2.06
CA ILE A 102 8.65 -3.42 1.52
C ILE A 102 9.80 -4.05 2.32
N LYS A 103 10.85 -3.29 2.61
CA LYS A 103 11.99 -3.76 3.42
C LYS A 103 11.55 -4.17 4.82
N GLN A 104 10.78 -3.32 5.49
CA GLN A 104 10.24 -3.62 6.82
C GLN A 104 9.36 -4.88 6.81
N CYS A 105 8.51 -5.03 5.80
CA CYS A 105 7.67 -6.23 5.65
C CYS A 105 8.50 -7.49 5.40
N ASP A 106 9.54 -7.40 4.55
CA ASP A 106 10.42 -8.54 4.24
C ASP A 106 11.22 -8.96 5.50
N GLU A 107 11.68 -8.00 6.31
CA GLU A 107 12.37 -8.25 7.59
C GLU A 107 11.44 -8.85 8.65
N ALA A 108 10.20 -8.38 8.73
CA ALA A 108 9.18 -8.89 9.65
C ALA A 108 8.53 -10.21 9.17
N GLY A 109 8.83 -10.68 7.96
CA GLY A 109 8.21 -11.88 7.38
C GLY A 109 6.75 -11.71 6.97
N VAL A 110 6.30 -10.48 6.77
CA VAL A 110 4.94 -10.11 6.37
C VAL A 110 4.77 -10.36 4.89
N ARG A 111 3.74 -11.14 4.51
CA ARG A 111 3.57 -11.55 3.11
C ARG A 111 2.56 -10.72 2.33
N ALA A 112 1.70 -9.98 3.02
CA ALA A 112 0.71 -9.13 2.38
C ALA A 112 0.33 -7.98 3.30
N VAL A 113 0.16 -6.82 2.68
CA VAL A 113 -0.29 -5.59 3.33
C VAL A 113 -1.49 -5.01 2.61
N LEU A 114 -2.41 -4.42 3.37
CA LEU A 114 -3.52 -3.63 2.84
C LEU A 114 -3.19 -2.16 3.03
N LEU A 115 -3.02 -1.43 1.93
CA LEU A 115 -2.80 0.00 1.92
C LEU A 115 -4.13 0.72 1.65
N CYS A 116 -4.46 1.69 2.49
CA CYS A 116 -5.56 2.63 2.23
C CYS A 116 -4.96 4.00 1.98
N SER A 117 -5.44 4.74 0.98
CA SER A 117 -4.87 6.03 0.60
C SER A 117 -5.89 6.83 -0.24
N HIS A 118 -5.45 7.93 -0.83
CA HIS A 118 -6.21 8.87 -1.65
C HIS A 118 -6.03 8.58 -3.14
N ALA A 119 -6.88 9.16 -3.98
CA ALA A 119 -6.90 8.87 -5.41
C ALA A 119 -5.56 9.17 -6.10
N ALA A 120 -5.00 10.37 -5.90
CA ALA A 120 -3.72 10.78 -6.50
C ALA A 120 -2.57 9.86 -6.06
N THR A 121 -2.49 9.59 -4.75
CA THR A 121 -1.47 8.70 -4.18
C THR A 121 -1.64 7.24 -4.62
N ALA A 122 -2.88 6.76 -4.78
CA ALA A 122 -3.16 5.41 -5.28
C ALA A 122 -2.80 5.23 -6.76
N ILE A 123 -3.01 6.26 -7.59
CA ILE A 123 -2.53 6.28 -8.98
C ILE A 123 -1.00 6.25 -9.00
N ALA A 124 -0.36 7.12 -8.21
CA ALA A 124 1.10 7.15 -8.07
C ALA A 124 1.67 5.80 -7.59
N LEU A 125 1.01 5.16 -6.61
CA LEU A 125 1.34 3.81 -6.14
C LEU A 125 1.28 2.80 -7.29
N GLY A 126 0.22 2.85 -8.09
CA GLY A 126 0.07 2.00 -9.26
C GLY A 126 1.25 2.13 -10.23
N ARG A 127 1.61 3.37 -10.57
CA ARG A 127 2.72 3.67 -11.48
C ARG A 127 4.08 3.23 -10.91
N VAL A 128 4.35 3.56 -9.66
CA VAL A 128 5.59 3.19 -8.94
C VAL A 128 5.75 1.67 -8.85
N LEU A 129 4.69 0.95 -8.44
CA LEU A 129 4.75 -0.50 -8.22
C LEU A 129 4.80 -1.30 -9.53
N THR A 130 4.25 -0.78 -10.61
CA THR A 130 4.31 -1.42 -11.93
C THR A 130 5.51 -1.00 -12.75
N GLY A 131 6.19 0.08 -12.37
CA GLY A 131 7.25 0.72 -13.15
C GLY A 131 6.76 1.40 -14.44
N ASN A 132 5.45 1.51 -14.62
CA ASN A 132 4.86 2.16 -15.80
C ASN A 132 4.67 3.66 -15.51
N MET A 133 5.61 4.48 -15.97
CA MET A 133 5.58 5.94 -15.83
C MET A 133 5.24 6.57 -17.19
N PRO A 134 3.97 6.92 -17.46
CA PRO A 134 3.60 7.56 -18.72
C PRO A 134 4.22 8.97 -18.83
N GLU A 135 4.64 9.37 -20.03
CA GLU A 135 5.12 10.73 -20.30
C GLU A 135 4.03 11.77 -20.10
N ASN A 136 2.80 11.43 -20.51
CA ASN A 136 1.62 12.25 -20.25
C ASN A 136 1.05 11.90 -18.87
N ILE A 137 1.08 12.86 -17.97
CA ILE A 137 0.58 12.73 -16.59
C ILE A 137 -0.93 12.45 -16.55
N GLU A 138 -1.67 12.99 -17.52
CA GLU A 138 -3.12 12.84 -17.68
C GLU A 138 -3.53 11.48 -18.29
N ALA A 139 -2.57 10.59 -18.55
CA ALA A 139 -2.88 9.26 -19.05
C ALA A 139 -3.74 8.48 -18.03
N GLU A 140 -4.89 7.96 -18.48
CA GLU A 140 -5.77 7.12 -17.68
C GLU A 140 -5.26 5.67 -17.60
N ASP A 141 -4.16 5.47 -16.89
CA ASP A 141 -3.51 4.17 -16.69
C ASP A 141 -4.00 3.43 -15.44
N PHE A 142 -4.51 4.16 -14.44
CA PHE A 142 -5.05 3.62 -13.21
C PHE A 142 -6.42 4.19 -12.87
N ARG A 143 -7.44 3.33 -12.81
CA ARG A 143 -8.80 3.70 -12.40
C ARG A 143 -8.97 3.57 -10.89
N VAL A 144 -8.92 4.69 -10.19
CA VAL A 144 -9.14 4.75 -8.73
C VAL A 144 -10.45 5.46 -8.44
N PHE A 145 -11.44 4.71 -8.00
CA PHE A 145 -12.73 5.22 -7.55
C PHE A 145 -12.83 5.17 -6.02
N THR A 146 -13.86 5.82 -5.46
CA THR A 146 -14.19 5.74 -4.04
C THR A 146 -14.31 4.29 -3.60
N CYS A 147 -13.55 3.90 -2.57
CA CYS A 147 -13.50 2.53 -2.04
C CYS A 147 -13.15 1.46 -3.10
N SER A 148 -12.43 1.82 -4.16
CA SER A 148 -11.88 0.83 -5.09
C SER A 148 -10.74 0.03 -4.46
N LEU A 149 -10.58 -1.22 -4.89
CA LEU A 149 -9.55 -2.13 -4.42
C LEU A 149 -8.71 -2.63 -5.60
N SER A 150 -7.40 -2.41 -5.51
CA SER A 150 -6.40 -2.93 -6.44
C SER A 150 -5.47 -3.88 -5.70
N ALA A 151 -5.15 -5.01 -6.33
CA ALA A 151 -4.20 -5.98 -5.77
C ALA A 151 -2.93 -6.03 -6.62
N PHE A 152 -1.79 -5.89 -5.96
CA PHE A 152 -0.47 -6.00 -6.59
C PHE A 152 0.24 -7.25 -6.06
N ARG A 153 0.90 -7.99 -6.95
CA ARG A 153 1.65 -9.20 -6.59
C ARG A 153 3.06 -9.16 -7.17
N ARG A 154 4.05 -9.57 -6.38
CA ARG A 154 5.43 -9.73 -6.85
C ARG A 154 5.43 -10.72 -8.01
N ARG A 155 6.12 -10.38 -9.10
CA ARG A 155 6.34 -11.33 -10.19
C ARG A 155 7.07 -12.55 -9.63
N ALA A 156 6.62 -13.74 -9.99
CA ALA A 156 7.39 -14.94 -9.70
C ALA A 156 8.75 -14.78 -10.40
N ALA A 157 9.85 -15.04 -9.69
CA ALA A 157 11.15 -15.12 -10.34
C ALA A 157 10.98 -16.12 -11.50
N ALA A 158 11.33 -15.70 -12.72
CA ALA A 158 11.45 -16.66 -13.81
C ALA A 158 12.40 -17.77 -13.33
N PRO A 159 12.13 -19.05 -13.63
CA PRO A 159 13.13 -20.09 -13.44
C PRO A 159 14.39 -19.60 -14.13
N CYS A 160 15.47 -19.45 -13.37
CA CYS A 160 16.76 -19.19 -13.95
C CYS A 160 17.15 -20.51 -14.63
N ASP A 161 17.06 -20.56 -15.96
CA ASP A 161 17.61 -21.65 -16.76
C ASP A 161 19.14 -21.59 -16.67
N ILE A 162 19.69 -21.98 -15.51
CA ILE A 162 21.09 -22.38 -15.39
C ILE A 162 21.14 -23.86 -15.76
N ALA A 163 21.20 -24.15 -17.06
CA ALA A 163 21.74 -25.42 -17.50
C ALA A 163 23.27 -25.35 -17.37
N GLY A 164 23.83 -26.00 -16.33
CA GLY A 164 25.24 -26.37 -16.30
C GLY A 164 25.95 -26.26 -14.94
N GLU A 165 26.06 -27.42 -14.29
CA GLU A 165 27.03 -27.86 -13.28
C GLU A 165 26.97 -27.32 -11.83
N ALA A 166 26.89 -28.28 -10.91
CA ALA A 166 26.73 -28.13 -9.47
C ALA A 166 28.02 -27.75 -8.72
N ALA A 167 27.89 -26.86 -7.73
CA ALA A 167 28.58 -26.97 -6.44
C ALA A 167 27.89 -26.06 -5.40
N ALA A 168 27.50 -26.67 -4.28
CA ALA A 168 26.88 -25.98 -3.16
C ALA A 168 27.86 -25.03 -2.46
N THR A 169 27.41 -23.81 -2.15
CA THR A 169 27.69 -23.10 -0.89
C THR A 169 26.61 -22.03 -0.71
N SER A 170 25.95 -22.07 0.44
CA SER A 170 24.90 -21.14 0.86
C SER A 170 25.44 -19.72 1.04
N ALA A 171 24.95 -18.78 0.24
CA ALA A 171 25.12 -17.34 0.43
C ALA A 171 23.74 -16.65 0.43
N PRO A 172 23.56 -15.57 1.21
CA PRO A 172 22.25 -14.96 1.41
C PRO A 172 21.73 -14.34 0.11
N ARG A 173 20.45 -14.59 -0.18
CA ARG A 173 19.77 -14.04 -1.36
C ARG A 173 19.68 -12.51 -1.21
N THR A 174 20.59 -11.78 -1.82
CA THR A 174 20.46 -10.34 -2.00
C THR A 174 19.34 -10.06 -3.01
N LEU A 175 18.13 -9.77 -2.51
CA LEU A 175 17.00 -9.26 -3.28
C LEU A 175 17.25 -7.78 -3.63
N GLY A 176 18.02 -7.55 -4.70
CA GLY A 176 18.33 -6.20 -5.22
C GLY A 176 17.80 -5.93 -6.63
N GLY A 177 16.84 -6.73 -7.12
CA GLY A 177 16.24 -6.53 -8.45
C GLY A 177 15.02 -5.59 -8.40
N PRO A 178 14.68 -4.89 -9.51
CA PRO A 178 13.48 -4.06 -9.56
C PRO A 178 12.23 -4.91 -9.32
N ILE A 179 11.50 -4.60 -8.26
CA ILE A 179 10.29 -5.31 -7.87
C ILE A 179 9.13 -4.82 -8.75
N LEU A 180 9.01 -5.40 -9.94
CA LEU A 180 7.87 -5.16 -10.82
C LEU A 180 6.67 -5.98 -10.33
N LEU A 181 5.63 -5.31 -9.84
CA LEU A 181 4.38 -5.95 -9.44
C LEU A 181 3.40 -6.04 -10.62
N GLN A 182 2.62 -7.11 -10.67
CA GLN A 182 1.46 -7.20 -11.57
C GLN A 182 0.21 -6.75 -10.83
N GLN A 183 -0.55 -5.83 -11.45
CA GLN A 183 -1.85 -5.41 -10.96
C GLN A 183 -2.93 -6.39 -11.40
N LYS A 184 -3.83 -6.72 -10.48
CA LYS A 184 -5.14 -7.30 -10.79
C LYS A 184 -6.22 -6.39 -10.20
N TRP A 185 -7.12 -5.93 -11.04
CA TRP A 185 -8.31 -5.21 -10.60
C TRP A 185 -9.36 -6.21 -10.09
N ILE A 186 -9.99 -5.92 -8.95
CA ILE A 186 -10.95 -6.82 -8.26
C ILE A 186 -12.38 -6.22 -8.24
N GLY A 187 -12.60 -5.07 -8.89
CA GLY A 187 -13.94 -4.48 -9.00
C GLY A 187 -14.84 -5.17 -10.04
N ARG A 188 -16.13 -4.88 -9.98
CA ARG A 188 -17.06 -4.98 -11.13
C ARG A 188 -17.21 -3.59 -11.73
N THR A 189 -17.42 -3.48 -13.04
CA THR A 189 -17.58 -2.16 -13.68
C THR A 189 -18.92 -1.56 -13.26
N ALA A 190 -19.06 -0.23 -13.32
CA ALA A 190 -20.35 0.41 -13.06
C ALA A 190 -21.47 -0.16 -13.96
N GLU A 191 -21.12 -0.52 -15.20
CA GLU A 191 -22.01 -1.18 -16.17
C GLU A 191 -22.48 -2.57 -15.70
N GLU A 192 -21.61 -3.34 -15.02
CA GLU A 192 -21.95 -4.64 -14.45
C GLU A 192 -22.83 -4.53 -13.19
N LEU A 193 -22.82 -3.39 -12.50
CA LEU A 193 -23.73 -3.09 -11.39
C LEU A 193 -25.11 -2.64 -11.90
N GLU A 194 -25.18 -1.89 -13.01
CA GLU A 194 -26.45 -1.51 -13.63
C GLU A 194 -27.13 -2.68 -14.35
N ALA A 195 -26.36 -3.63 -14.91
CA ALA A 195 -26.89 -4.86 -15.49
C ALA A 195 -27.47 -5.84 -14.43
N GLY A 196 -27.09 -5.68 -13.16
CA GLY A 196 -27.63 -6.42 -12.02
C GLY A 196 -28.91 -5.77 -11.50
N GLY A 197 -29.98 -5.88 -12.29
CA GLY A 197 -31.28 -5.24 -12.06
C GLY A 197 -31.67 -5.03 -10.60
N TYR A 198 -31.97 -3.77 -10.26
CA TYR A 198 -32.57 -3.36 -9.00
C TYR A 198 -34.02 -3.90 -8.98
N ALA A 199 -34.25 -5.03 -8.29
CA ALA A 199 -35.60 -5.43 -7.93
C ALA A 199 -36.14 -4.42 -6.90
N LYS A 200 -37.12 -3.62 -7.34
CA LYS A 200 -37.98 -2.83 -6.45
C LYS A 200 -38.89 -3.73 -5.63
#